data_AF-A0A382AY36-F1
#
_entry.id   AF-A0A382AY36-F1
#
_cell.length_a   1.000
_cell.length_b   1.000
_cell.length_c   1.000
_cell.angle_alpha   90.00
_cell.angle_beta   90.00
_cell.angle_gamma   90.00
#
_symmetry.space_group_name_H-M   'P 1'
#
loop_
_entity.id
_entity.type
_entity.pdbx_description
1 polymer ?
#
loop_
_entity_poly.entity_id
_entity_poly.type
_entity_poly.pdbx_seq_one_letter_code
_entity_poly.pdbx_strand_id
1 'polypeptide(L)' 'MSIGFWQIAIVVILVVLLFGRGKISSLMGDVAKGIKSFKKGMSTDSTEDSEPKNISDNQES' A
#
# COMPACT_ATOMS: atom_id res chain seq x y z
N MET A 1 -11.35 -29.47 -9.90
CA MET A 1 -10.55 -28.82 -8.84
C MET A 1 -10.43 -27.36 -9.17
N SER A 2 -11.23 -26.52 -8.52
CA SER A 2 -11.20 -25.08 -8.74
C SER A 2 -9.94 -24.51 -8.10
N ILE A 3 -9.17 -23.70 -8.83
CA ILE A 3 -8.25 -22.75 -8.20
C ILE A 3 -9.14 -21.85 -7.35
N GLY A 4 -9.13 -22.10 -6.05
CA GLY A 4 -9.88 -21.35 -5.06
C GLY A 4 -9.00 -20.28 -4.46
N PHE A 5 -9.64 -19.38 -3.72
CA PHE A 5 -8.97 -18.37 -2.91
C PHE A 5 -7.91 -18.98 -1.97
N TRP A 6 -8.11 -20.23 -1.54
CA TRP A 6 -7.22 -20.96 -0.64
C TRP A 6 -5.82 -21.20 -1.23
N GLN A 7 -5.72 -21.50 -2.54
CA GLN A 7 -4.46 -21.72 -3.22
C GLN A 7 -3.65 -20.43 -3.33
N ILE A 8 -4.32 -19.31 -3.59
CA ILE A 8 -3.68 -17.99 -3.68
C ILE A 8 -3.10 -17.59 -2.31
N ALA A 9 -3.81 -17.83 -1.21
CA ALA A 9 -3.31 -17.55 0.13
C ALA A 9 -2.01 -18.33 0.46
N ILE A 10 -1.96 -19.61 0.09
CA ILE A 10 -0.76 -20.45 0.25
C ILE A 10 0.42 -19.91 -0.57
N VAL A 11 0.19 -19.49 -1.81
CA VAL A 11 1.25 -18.91 -2.65
C VAL A 11 1.76 -17.60 -2.05
N VAL A 12 0.87 -16.74 -1.58
CA VAL A 12 1.24 -15.47 -0.91
C VAL A 12 2.08 -15.73 0.33
N ILE A 13 1.74 -16.73 1.15
CA ILE A 13 2.53 -17.10 2.33
C ILE A 13 3.95 -17.49 1.94
N LEU A 14 4.13 -18.27 0.87
CA LEU A 14 5.46 -18.69 0.41
C LEU A 14 6.27 -17.51 -0.10
N VAL A 15 5.65 -16.61 -0.86
CA VAL A 15 6.31 -15.39 -1.33
C VAL A 15 6.75 -14.52 -0.14
N VAL A 16 5.90 -14.38 0.88
CA VAL A 16 6.25 -13.61 2.09
C VAL A 16 7.39 -14.25 2.87
N LEU A 17 7.45 -15.58 2.96
CA LEU A 17 8.53 -16.29 3.63
C LEU A 17 9.86 -16.20 2.87
N LEU A 18 9.84 -16.32 1.54
CA LEU A 18 11.05 -16.28 0.71
C LEU A 18 11.68 -14.87 0.65
N PHE A 19 10.85 -13.84 0.49
CA PHE A 19 11.33 -12.46 0.37
C PHE A 19 11.41 -11.73 1.70
N GLY A 20 10.71 -12.22 2.74
CA GLY A 20 10.63 -11.62 4.05
C GLY A 20 9.76 -10.35 4.10
N ARG A 21 9.14 -10.11 5.25
CA ARG A 21 8.27 -8.94 5.51
C ARG A 21 8.96 -7.59 5.28
N GLY A 22 10.27 -7.50 5.51
CA GLY A 22 11.03 -6.24 5.38
C GLY A 22 11.13 -5.74 3.94
N LYS A 23 11.42 -6.65 3.00
CA LYS A 23 11.56 -6.31 1.56
C LYS A 23 10.20 -5.96 0.96
N ILE A 24 9.16 -6.72 1.32
CA ILE A 24 7.80 -6.51 0.83
C ILE A 24 7.22 -5.19 1.34
N SER A 25 7.45 -4.82 2.60
CA SER A 25 6.96 -3.55 3.17
C SER A 25 7.54 -2.33 2.43
N SER A 26 8.85 -2.32 2.17
CA SER A 26 9.50 -1.24 1.42
C SER A 26 8.96 -1.13 -0.01
N LEU A 27 8.85 -2.27 -0.71
CA LEU A 27 8.35 -2.31 -2.08
C LEU A 27 6.87 -1.90 -2.17
N MET A 28 6.05 -2.34 -1.21
CA MET A 28 4.64 -1.97 -1.14
C MET A 28 4.47 -0.46 -0.88
N GLY A 29 5.35 0.15 -0.09
CA GLY A 29 5.36 1.60 0.13
C GLY A 29 5.60 2.41 -1.14
N ASP A 30 6.58 1.99 -1.96
CA ASP A 30 6.89 2.65 -3.23
C ASP A 30 5.79 2.41 -4.28
N VAL A 31 5.24 1.21 -4.33
CA VAL A 31 4.07 0.88 -5.17
C VAL A 31 2.84 1.68 -4.75
N ALA A 32 2.58 1.83 -3.45
CA ALA A 32 1.45 2.61 -2.94
C ALA A 32 1.59 4.10 -3.28
N LYS A 33 2.79 4.67 -3.17
CA LYS A 33 3.07 6.05 -3.62
C LYS A 33 2.86 6.20 -5.14
N GLY A 34 3.34 5.25 -5.94
CA GLY A 34 3.15 5.24 -7.39
C GLY A 34 1.67 5.18 -7.78
N ILE A 35 0.90 4.27 -7.18
CA ILE A 35 -0.55 4.14 -7.42
C ILE A 35 -1.30 5.38 -6.92
N LYS A 36 -0.94 5.95 -5.77
CA LYS A 36 -1.57 7.19 -5.25
C LYS A 36 -1.36 8.36 -6.21
N SER A 37 -0.14 8.54 -6.72
CA SER A 37 0.18 9.57 -7.71
C SER A 37 -0.51 9.31 -9.05
N PHE A 38 -0.61 8.06 -9.48
CA PHE A 38 -1.33 7.67 -10.70
C PHE A 38 -2.83 7.95 -10.57
N LYS A 39 -3.46 7.57 -9.45
CA LYS A 39 -4.86 7.89 -9.15
C LYS A 39 -5.09 9.39 -9.10
N LYS A 40 -4.21 10.14 -8.42
CA LYS A 40 -4.32 11.60 -8.31
C LYS A 40 -4.19 12.28 -9.69
N GLY A 41 -3.29 11.80 -10.54
CA GLY A 41 -3.14 12.30 -11.91
C GLY A 41 -4.32 11.94 -12.83
N MET A 42 -4.94 10.78 -12.61
CA MET A 42 -6.11 10.32 -13.39
C MET A 42 -7.43 10.93 -12.88
N SER A 43 -7.52 11.31 -11.60
CA SER A 43 -8.68 11.96 -10.98
C SER A 43 -8.69 13.49 -11.12
N THR A 44 -8.04 14.03 -12.15
CA THR A 44 -7.94 15.47 -12.44
C THR A 44 -9.25 16.13 -12.91
N ASP A 45 -10.39 15.85 -12.28
CA ASP A 45 -11.63 16.64 -12.51
C ASP A 45 -12.67 16.59 -11.39
N SER A 46 -12.37 16.04 -10.21
CA SER A 46 -13.30 16.16 -9.09
C SER A 46 -12.51 16.18 -7.80
N THR A 47 -12.49 17.39 -7.22
CA THR A 47 -12.59 17.72 -5.80
C THR A 47 -12.12 16.67 -4.80
N GLU A 48 -11.37 17.14 -3.80
CA GLU A 48 -11.09 16.50 -2.51
C GLU A 48 -9.64 16.02 -2.33
N ASP A 49 -8.86 16.95 -1.77
CA ASP A 49 -8.35 16.79 -0.41
C ASP A 49 -7.87 15.38 -0.04
N SER A 50 -6.57 15.20 -0.10
CA SER A 50 -5.88 14.12 0.58
C SER A 50 -4.54 14.66 1.03
N GLU A 51 -4.58 15.79 1.75
CA GLU A 51 -3.54 16.17 2.67
C GLU A 51 -3.52 15.12 3.80
N PRO A 52 -2.38 14.46 4.05
CA PRO A 52 -2.20 13.81 5.33
C PRO A 52 -2.12 14.93 6.37
N LYS A 53 -3.21 15.18 7.10
CA LYS A 53 -3.11 15.86 8.40
C LYS A 53 -2.18 15.02 9.26
N ASN A 54 -0.90 15.39 9.25
CA ASN A 54 0.09 14.87 10.16
C ASN A 54 -0.30 15.39 11.54
N ILE A 55 -1.07 14.57 12.27
CA ILE A 55 -1.36 14.79 13.67
C ILE A 55 -0.12 14.30 14.42
N SER A 56 0.88 15.17 14.50
CA SER A 56 1.96 15.13 15.48
C SER A 56 2.78 16.39 15.33
N ASP A 57 2.57 17.33 16.23
CA ASP A 57 3.60 18.11 16.93
C ASP A 57 2.94 19.33 17.61
N ASN A 58 2.36 19.10 18.79
CA ASN A 58 2.45 20.08 19.88
C ASN A 58 2.21 19.42 21.24
N GLN A 59 3.23 18.70 21.69
CA GLN A 59 3.56 18.56 23.11
C GLN A 59 4.89 19.32 23.28
N GLU A 60 4.87 20.63 23.47
CA GLU A 60 5.91 21.32 24.29
C GLU A 60 5.46 22.72 24.74
N SER A 61 5.61 22.95 26.06
CA SER A 61 5.42 24.17 26.87
C SER A 61 4.00 24.54 27.35
#